data_AF-A0A7X5U7N0-F1
#
_entry.id   AF-A0A7X5U7N0-F1
#
_cell.length_a   1.000
_cell.length_b   1.000
_cell.length_c   1.000
_cell.angle_alpha   90.00
_cell.angle_beta   90.00
_cell.angle_gamma   90.00
#
_symmetry.space_group_name_H-M   'P 1'
#
loop_
_entity.id
_entity.type
_entity.pdbx_description
1 polymer ?
#
loop_
_entity_poly.entity_id
_entity_poly.type
_entity_poly.pdbx_seq_one_letter_code
_entity_poly.pdbx_strand_id
1 'polypeptide(L)'
;MKYVVPTLQNVDGYIFFDKDDIGSERIRAEALQGYASLREAQSWMNIILLDEFISEVAGDDWDVDEPLINQLLSIFQETWSFQIKARFPGVDFSIEKVVDNEYGDIGLRIAQPAPPLPME
;
A
#
# COMPACT_ATOMS: atom_id res chain seq x y z
N MET A 1 12.68 12.29 7.76
CA MET A 1 12.46 10.82 7.86
C MET A 1 13.23 10.14 6.71
N LYS A 2 13.76 8.92 6.86
CA LYS A 2 14.36 8.20 5.71
C LYS A 2 13.21 7.48 5.03
N TYR A 3 12.69 8.02 3.93
CA TYR A 3 11.60 7.41 3.17
C TYR A 3 12.04 6.02 2.70
N VAL A 4 11.68 4.98 3.45
CA VAL A 4 11.95 3.61 3.04
C VAL A 4 10.99 3.32 1.90
N VAL A 5 11.53 3.13 0.70
CA VAL A 5 10.76 2.56 -0.40
C VAL A 5 10.56 1.08 -0.03
N PRO A 6 9.34 0.67 0.34
CA PRO A 6 9.13 -0.70 0.80
C PRO A 6 9.40 -1.67 -0.33
N THR A 7 9.95 -2.83 0.00
CA THR A 7 10.02 -3.92 -0.98
C THR A 7 8.63 -4.56 -1.09
N LEU A 8 8.44 -5.40 -2.12
CA LEU A 8 7.17 -6.07 -2.36
C LEU A 8 7.38 -7.58 -2.23
N GLN A 9 6.53 -8.25 -1.46
CA GLN A 9 6.58 -9.70 -1.27
C GLN A 9 5.28 -10.32 -1.78
N ASN A 10 5.37 -11.52 -2.36
CA ASN A 10 4.20 -12.34 -2.66
C ASN A 10 3.98 -13.32 -1.50
N VAL A 11 2.78 -13.30 -0.92
CA VAL A 11 2.34 -14.17 0.16
C VAL A 11 1.04 -14.83 -0.27
N ASP A 12 1.12 -16.11 -0.65
CA ASP A 12 -0.01 -16.94 -1.08
C ASP A 12 -0.90 -16.26 -2.14
N GLY A 13 -0.29 -15.58 -3.12
CA GLY A 13 -0.99 -14.90 -4.22
C GLY A 13 -1.37 -13.44 -3.93
N TYR A 14 -1.17 -12.96 -2.71
CA TYR A 14 -1.33 -11.56 -2.33
C TYR A 14 0.01 -10.85 -2.31
N ILE A 15 0.06 -9.64 -2.82
CA ILE A 15 1.19 -8.74 -2.74
C ILE A 15 1.11 -8.00 -1.41
N PHE A 16 2.22 -7.96 -0.68
CA PHE A 16 2.38 -7.19 0.55
C PHE A 16 3.54 -6.20 0.43
N PHE A 17 3.38 -5.05 1.08
CA PHE A 17 4.52 -4.17 1.36
C PHE A 17 5.36 -4.77 2.47
N ASP A 18 6.66 -4.81 2.24
CA ASP A 18 7.67 -5.22 3.21
C ASP A 18 8.51 -3.99 3.56
N LYS A 19 7.97 -3.24 4.53
CA LYS A 19 8.52 -1.95 5.00
C LYS A 19 9.82 -2.15 5.79
N ASP A 20 9.94 -3.31 6.44
CA ASP A 20 11.01 -3.63 7.39
C ASP A 20 11.99 -4.68 6.85
N ASP A 21 11.84 -5.10 5.58
CA ASP A 21 12.65 -6.13 4.91
C ASP A 21 12.66 -7.48 5.68
N ILE A 22 11.50 -7.87 6.19
CA ILE A 22 11.30 -9.07 7.02
C ILE A 22 10.99 -10.32 6.20
N GLY A 23 10.65 -10.17 4.92
CA GLY A 23 10.38 -11.27 3.99
C GLY A 23 8.99 -11.90 4.09
N SER A 24 8.64 -12.68 3.07
CA SER A 24 7.29 -13.25 2.85
C SER A 24 6.80 -14.14 4.00
N GLU A 25 7.65 -15.01 4.55
CA GLU A 25 7.27 -15.93 5.63
C GLU A 25 6.90 -15.20 6.92
N ARG A 26 7.61 -14.12 7.24
CA ARG A 26 7.33 -13.34 8.44
C ARG A 26 6.05 -12.52 8.27
N ILE A 27 5.89 -11.89 7.11
CA ILE A 27 4.65 -11.18 6.75
C ILE A 27 3.45 -12.13 6.85
N ARG A 28 3.59 -13.35 6.30
CA ARG A 28 2.55 -14.38 6.38
C ARG A 28 2.19 -14.71 7.83
N ALA A 29 3.18 -14.91 8.68
CA ALA A 29 2.96 -15.21 10.09
C ALA A 29 2.23 -14.07 10.81
N GLU A 30 2.64 -12.82 10.58
CA GLU A 30 2.01 -11.64 11.18
C GLU A 30 0.57 -11.45 10.69
N ALA A 31 0.35 -11.61 9.38
CA ALA A 31 -0.98 -11.54 8.77
C ALA A 31 -1.94 -12.58 9.36
N LEU A 32 -1.50 -13.83 9.54
CA LEU A 32 -2.34 -14.91 10.06
C LEU A 32 -2.51 -14.89 11.59
N GLN A 33 -1.65 -14.17 12.32
CA GLN A 33 -1.81 -13.97 13.76
C GLN A 33 -2.78 -12.81 14.08
N GLY A 34 -2.76 -11.75 13.29
CA GLY A 34 -3.52 -10.53 13.55
C GLY A 34 -4.90 -10.45 12.91
N TYR A 35 -5.16 -11.24 11.86
CA TYR A 35 -6.34 -11.08 11.01
C TYR A 35 -7.00 -12.42 10.67
N ALA A 36 -8.28 -12.39 10.32
CA ALA A 36 -9.04 -13.61 9.99
C ALA A 36 -8.65 -14.20 8.63
N SER A 37 -8.02 -13.42 7.75
CA SER A 37 -7.57 -13.87 6.43
C SER A 37 -6.44 -13.00 5.87
N LEU A 38 -5.69 -13.52 4.89
CA LEU A 38 -4.70 -12.73 4.16
C LEU A 38 -5.31 -11.54 3.41
N ARG A 39 -6.57 -11.66 2.94
CA ARG A 39 -7.29 -10.54 2.31
C ARG A 39 -7.54 -9.40 3.29
N GLU A 40 -7.98 -9.75 4.49
CA GLU A 40 -8.19 -8.76 5.55
C GLU A 40 -6.87 -8.15 5.99
N ALA A 41 -5.85 -8.98 6.21
CA ALA A 41 -4.50 -8.50 6.53
C ALA A 41 -3.98 -7.54 5.47
N GLN A 42 -4.11 -7.89 4.18
CA GLN A 42 -3.71 -7.01 3.09
C GLN A 42 -4.40 -5.65 3.16
N SER A 43 -5.70 -5.63 3.48
CA SER A 43 -6.49 -4.39 3.52
C SER A 43 -5.97 -3.38 4.54
N TRP A 44 -5.26 -3.84 5.58
CA TRP A 44 -4.69 -3.02 6.65
C TRP A 44 -3.17 -2.85 6.53
N MET A 45 -2.44 -3.92 6.26
CA MET A 45 -0.98 -3.93 6.22
C MET A 45 -0.43 -3.23 4.98
N ASN A 46 -1.20 -3.16 3.89
CA ASN A 46 -0.76 -2.51 2.65
C ASN A 46 -1.06 -1.01 2.57
N ILE A 47 -1.30 -0.34 3.69
CA ILE A 47 -1.46 1.11 3.72
C ILE A 47 -0.09 1.75 3.97
N ILE A 48 0.29 2.68 3.10
CA ILE A 48 1.42 3.57 3.33
C ILE A 48 0.87 4.97 3.53
N LEU A 49 1.11 5.49 4.72
CA LEU A 49 0.77 6.85 5.10
C LEU A 49 1.75 7.83 4.43
N LEU A 50 1.21 8.95 3.96
CA LEU A 50 1.92 9.96 3.18
C LEU A 50 1.72 11.37 3.75
N ASP A 51 0.95 11.53 4.82
CA ASP A 51 0.70 12.81 5.52
C ASP A 51 2.01 13.51 5.93
N GLU A 52 2.95 12.80 6.58
CA GLU A 52 4.26 13.37 6.91
C GLU A 52 5.05 13.82 5.67
N PHE A 53 5.03 13.01 4.60
CA PHE A 53 5.71 13.36 3.34
C PHE A 53 5.08 14.59 2.70
N ILE A 54 3.75 14.62 2.65
CA ILE A 54 3.00 15.74 2.09
C ILE A 54 3.30 17.01 2.89
N SER A 55 3.30 16.92 4.22
CA SER A 55 3.59 18.05 5.09
C SER A 55 5.02 18.57 4.88
N GLU A 56 6.00 17.68 4.65
CA GLU A 56 7.37 18.09 4.31
C GLU A 56 7.46 18.86 2.98
N VAL A 57 6.63 18.51 1.99
CA VAL A 57 6.68 19.10 0.64
C VAL A 57 5.80 20.34 0.49
N ALA A 58 4.60 20.32 1.08
CA ALA A 58 3.57 21.34 0.92
C ALA A 58 3.48 22.31 2.12
N GLY A 59 4.19 22.05 3.22
CA GLY A 59 3.98 22.69 4.52
C GLY A 59 2.86 21.99 5.30
N ASP A 60 2.61 22.39 6.56
CA ASP A 60 1.64 21.70 7.42
C ASP A 60 0.17 22.09 7.15
N ASP A 61 -0.08 23.20 6.46
CA ASP A 61 -1.42 23.75 6.18
C ASP A 61 -1.95 23.29 4.82
N TRP A 62 -2.17 21.98 4.64
CA TRP A 62 -2.75 21.41 3.40
C TRP A 62 -4.09 20.71 3.65
N ASP A 63 -4.93 20.68 2.62
CA ASP A 63 -6.21 19.93 2.60
C ASP A 63 -6.16 18.76 1.59
N VAL A 64 -6.84 17.65 1.93
CA VAL A 64 -6.96 16.45 1.09
C VAL A 64 -7.58 16.71 -0.29
N ASP A 65 -8.42 17.75 -0.38
CA ASP A 65 -9.09 18.14 -1.62
C ASP A 65 -8.28 19.11 -2.47
N GLU A 66 -7.09 19.53 -2.00
CA GLU A 66 -6.23 20.41 -2.78
C GLU A 66 -5.75 19.74 -4.09
N PRO A 67 -5.73 20.49 -5.20
CA PRO A 67 -5.22 19.96 -6.48
C PRO A 67 -3.78 19.46 -6.40
N LEU A 68 -2.92 20.12 -5.61
CA LEU A 68 -1.52 19.72 -5.45
C LEU A 68 -1.42 18.35 -4.76
N ILE A 69 -2.18 18.13 -3.69
CA ILE A 69 -2.17 16.89 -2.92
C ILE A 69 -2.67 15.73 -3.80
N ASN A 70 -3.76 15.94 -4.54
CA ASN A 70 -4.26 14.95 -5.47
C ASN A 70 -3.25 14.62 -6.59
N GLN A 71 -2.49 15.61 -7.08
CA GLN A 71 -1.39 15.37 -8.04
C GLN A 71 -0.25 14.55 -7.43
N LEU A 72 0.18 14.86 -6.21
CA LEU A 72 1.23 14.10 -5.51
C LEU A 72 0.83 12.65 -5.34
N LEU A 73 -0.38 12.40 -4.81
CA LEU A 73 -0.90 11.04 -4.66
C LEU A 73 -0.98 10.29 -5.99
N SER A 74 -1.42 10.97 -7.06
CA SER A 74 -1.49 10.36 -8.40
C SER A 74 -0.10 9.92 -8.89
N ILE A 75 0.94 10.72 -8.67
CA ILE A 75 2.32 10.37 -9.02
C ILE A 75 2.79 9.12 -8.27
N PHE A 76 2.50 9.01 -6.97
CA PHE A 76 2.83 7.82 -6.19
C PHE A 76 2.05 6.59 -6.65
N GLN A 77 0.75 6.76 -6.90
CA GLN A 77 -0.10 5.70 -7.45
C GLN A 77 0.44 5.19 -8.78
N GLU A 78 0.82 6.07 -9.71
CA GLU A 78 1.40 5.69 -10.99
C GLU A 78 2.75 4.99 -10.84
N THR A 79 3.63 5.55 -10.02
CA THR A 79 4.98 5.02 -9.79
C THR A 79 4.93 3.62 -9.20
N TRP A 80 4.13 3.41 -8.14
CA TRP A 80 3.98 2.10 -7.53
C TRP A 80 3.24 1.14 -8.45
N SER A 81 2.24 1.60 -9.19
CA SER A 81 1.55 0.75 -10.17
C SER A 81 2.53 0.22 -11.22
N PHE A 82 3.43 1.07 -11.70
CA PHE A 82 4.48 0.66 -12.62
C PHE A 82 5.43 -0.37 -11.99
N GLN A 83 5.91 -0.11 -10.77
CA GLN A 83 6.82 -1.03 -10.07
C GLN A 83 6.18 -2.40 -9.79
N ILE A 84 4.93 -2.42 -9.33
CA ILE A 84 4.18 -3.64 -9.06
C ILE A 84 3.97 -4.42 -10.37
N LYS A 85 3.51 -3.78 -11.44
CA LYS A 85 3.32 -4.43 -12.75
C LYS A 85 4.62 -4.97 -13.33
N ALA A 86 5.72 -4.25 -13.18
CA ALA A 86 7.02 -4.70 -13.66
C ALA A 86 7.50 -5.96 -12.92
N ARG A 87 7.23 -6.06 -11.61
CA ARG A 87 7.62 -7.21 -10.79
C ARG A 87 6.64 -8.37 -10.84
N PHE A 88 5.35 -8.10 -11.04
CA PHE A 88 4.26 -9.07 -11.02
C PHE A 88 3.32 -8.87 -12.23
N PRO A 89 3.77 -9.17 -13.47
CA PRO A 89 3.09 -8.79 -14.71
C PRO A 89 1.74 -9.47 -15.00
N GLY A 90 1.28 -10.38 -14.14
CA GLY A 90 -0.01 -11.07 -14.28
C GLY A 90 -0.95 -10.89 -13.09
N VAL A 91 -0.65 -9.95 -12.19
CA VAL A 91 -1.43 -9.71 -10.99
C VAL A 91 -2.38 -8.53 -11.20
N ASP A 92 -3.66 -8.77 -10.94
CA ASP A 92 -4.67 -7.71 -10.86
C ASP A 92 -4.58 -7.00 -9.51
N PHE A 93 -4.52 -5.66 -9.54
CA PHE A 93 -4.52 -4.82 -8.36
C PHE A 93 -5.02 -3.40 -8.69
N SER A 94 -5.41 -2.66 -7.66
CA SER A 94 -5.62 -1.22 -7.66
C SER A 94 -4.75 -0.57 -6.58
N ILE A 95 -4.42 0.70 -6.77
CA ILE A 95 -3.88 1.54 -5.69
C ILE A 95 -4.93 2.57 -5.35
N GLU A 96 -5.40 2.54 -4.12
CA GLU A 96 -6.55 3.30 -3.66
C GLU A 96 -6.11 4.38 -2.68
N LYS A 97 -6.69 5.57 -2.81
CA LYS A 97 -6.57 6.61 -1.79
C LYS A 97 -7.36 6.19 -0.55
N VAL A 98 -6.70 6.23 0.60
CA VAL A 98 -7.33 6.04 1.91
C VAL A 98 -7.18 7.35 2.67
N VAL A 99 -8.29 7.82 3.23
CA VAL A 99 -8.34 9.06 4.02
C VAL A 99 -8.98 8.72 5.35
N ASP A 100 -8.31 9.08 6.43
CA ASP A 100 -8.90 9.12 7.77
C ASP A 100 -9.30 10.56 8.08
N ASN A 101 -10.60 10.85 7.99
CA ASN A 101 -11.11 12.20 8.26
C ASN A 101 -11.10 12.56 9.75
N GLU A 102 -10.95 11.58 10.65
CA GLU A 102 -10.91 11.83 12.10
C GLU A 102 -9.54 12.33 12.54
N TYR A 103 -8.48 11.75 11.96
CA TYR A 103 -7.09 12.07 12.30
C TYR A 103 -6.37 12.94 11.26
N GLY A 104 -6.96 13.10 10.07
CA GLY A 104 -6.35 13.83 8.95
C GLY A 104 -5.32 13.00 8.17
N ASP A 105 -5.21 11.71 8.46
CA ASP A 105 -4.23 10.83 7.83
C ASP A 105 -4.62 10.57 6.37
N ILE A 106 -3.63 10.60 5.50
CA ILE A 106 -3.78 10.30 4.09
C ILE A 106 -2.77 9.25 3.67
N GLY A 107 -3.22 8.29 2.89
CA GLY A 107 -2.36 7.22 2.44
C GLY A 107 -2.81 6.58 1.14
N LEU A 108 -1.99 5.66 0.70
CA LEU A 108 -2.24 4.81 -0.45
C LEU A 108 -2.23 3.35 -0.03
N ARG A 109 -3.19 2.60 -0.56
CA ARG A 109 -3.35 1.16 -0.30
C ARG A 109 -3.25 0.35 -1.58
N ILE A 110 -2.48 -0.73 -1.57
CA ILE A 110 -2.61 -1.77 -2.60
C ILE A 110 -3.81 -2.65 -2.24
N ALA A 111 -4.80 -2.70 -3.13
CA ALA A 111 -5.93 -3.61 -3.03
C ALA A 111 -5.90 -4.63 -4.17
N GLN A 112 -6.26 -5.87 -3.87
CA GLN A 112 -6.37 -6.94 -4.85
C GLN A 112 -7.70 -7.67 -4.74
N PRO A 113 -8.23 -8.21 -5.87
CA PRO A 113 -9.23 -9.25 -5.80
C PRO A 113 -8.66 -10.48 -5.07
N ALA A 114 -9.54 -11.37 -4.62
CA ALA A 114 -9.08 -12.67 -4.14
C ALA A 114 -8.28 -13.37 -5.27
N PRO A 115 -7.09 -13.93 -4.98
CA PRO A 115 -6.32 -14.62 -5.99
C PRO A 115 -7.13 -15.80 -6.51
N PRO A 116 -6.99 -16.14 -7.80
CA PRO A 116 -7.63 -17.33 -8.34
C PRO A 116 -7.18 -18.56 -7.54
N LEU A 117 -8.12 -19.46 -7.24
CA LEU A 117 -7.78 -20.74 -6.63
C LEU A 117 -6.81 -21.50 -7.55
N PRO A 118 -5.82 -22.23 -7.01
CA PRO A 118 -4.96 -23.07 -7.82
C PRO A 118 -5.83 -24.04 -8.63
N MET A 119 -5.60 -24.11 -9.94
CA MET A 119 -6.21 -25.14 -10.77
C MET A 119 -5.63 -26.50 -10.33
N GLU A 120 -6.50 -27.42 -9.92
CA GLU A 120 -6.17 -28.82 -9.60
C GLU A 120 -5.64 -29.58 -10.83
#